data_AF-A0A0R2C6E6-F1
#
_entry.id   AF-A0A0R2C6E6-F1
#
_cell.length_a   1.000
_cell.length_b   1.000
_cell.length_c   1.000
_cell.angle_alpha   90.00
_cell.angle_beta   90.00
_cell.angle_gamma   90.00
#
_symmetry.space_group_name_H-M   'P 1'
#
loop_
_entity.id
_entity.type
_entity.pdbx_description
1 polymer ?
#
loop_
_entity_poly.entity_id
_entity_poly.type
_entity_poly.pdbx_seq_one_letter_code
_entity_poly.pdbx_strand_id
1 'polypeptide(L)'
;MQGRLVTLAKNTAIFLVGLYIGYFGASAGIILLAILSVTLDQTFTVSNAIKNFTTFVANIFSIVIYALTTKVYWSMVLPLGVGLFIGGYAGPIVVRHVSVKLLQRVIAFGAFGLAAYFFYDAYFK
;
A
#
# COMPACT_ATOMS: atom_id res chain seq x y z
N MET A 1 -21.58 -18.58 12.08
CA MET A 1 -22.09 -17.19 12.23
C MET A 1 -21.03 -16.38 12.97
N GLN A 2 -20.40 -15.38 12.33
CA GLN A 2 -19.47 -14.48 13.03
C GLN A 2 -20.23 -13.67 14.08
N GLY A 3 -19.71 -13.58 15.31
CA GLY A 3 -20.32 -12.78 16.37
C GLY A 3 -20.36 -11.29 15.98
N ARG A 4 -21.34 -10.54 16.49
CA ARG A 4 -21.50 -9.09 16.21
C ARG A 4 -20.20 -8.29 16.43
N LEU A 5 -19.44 -8.63 17.48
CA LEU A 5 -18.13 -8.04 17.78
C LEU A 5 -17.11 -8.24 16.66
N VAL A 6 -17.05 -9.44 16.07
CA VAL A 6 -16.11 -9.78 14.99
C VAL A 6 -16.44 -8.99 13.73
N THR A 7 -17.72 -8.88 13.39
CA THR A 7 -18.17 -8.09 12.23
C THR A 7 -17.86 -6.61 12.40
N LEU A 8 -18.09 -6.05 13.59
CA LEU A 8 -17.76 -4.66 13.89
C LEU A 8 -16.25 -4.43 13.81
N ALA A 9 -15.45 -5.25 14.47
CA ALA A 9 -13.99 -5.15 14.46
C ALA A 9 -13.43 -5.23 13.03
N LYS A 10 -13.92 -6.17 12.22
CA LYS A 10 -13.56 -6.29 10.79
C LYS A 10 -13.86 -5.01 10.03
N ASN A 11 -15.08 -4.48 10.15
CA ASN A 11 -15.50 -3.30 9.39
C ASN A 11 -14.69 -2.06 9.80
N THR A 12 -14.43 -1.89 11.10
CA THR A 12 -13.57 -0.82 11.61
C THR A 12 -12.14 -0.97 11.09
N ALA A 13 -11.58 -2.18 11.09
CA ALA A 13 -10.25 -2.44 10.56
C ALA A 13 -10.16 -2.11 9.06
N ILE A 14 -11.15 -2.54 8.26
CA ILE A 14 -11.21 -2.22 6.82
C ILE A 14 -11.33 -0.71 6.60
N PHE A 15 -12.14 -0.01 7.41
CA PHE A 15 -12.26 1.45 7.35
C PHE A 15 -10.93 2.16 7.63
N LEU A 16 -10.24 1.77 8.71
CA LEU A 16 -8.92 2.32 9.06
C LEU A 16 -7.87 2.03 7.98
N VAL A 17 -7.88 0.82 7.41
CA VAL A 17 -7.02 0.47 6.28
C VAL A 17 -7.36 1.32 5.05
N GLY A 18 -8.64 1.63 4.80
CA GLY A 18 -9.07 2.54 3.74
C GLY A 18 -8.46 3.94 3.87
N LEU A 19 -8.50 4.51 5.08
CA LEU A 19 -7.84 5.79 5.38
C LEU A 19 -6.33 5.71 5.13
N TYR A 20 -5.71 4.62 5.57
CA TYR A 20 -4.29 4.38 5.39
C TYR A 20 -3.90 4.19 3.90
N ILE A 21 -4.72 3.49 3.11
CA ILE A 21 -4.54 3.35 1.66
C ILE A 21 -4.50 4.73 1.02
N GLY A 22 -5.43 5.61 1.39
CA GLY A 22 -5.50 6.93 0.79
C GLY A 22 -4.42 7.90 1.22
N TYR A 23 -3.94 7.81 2.46
CA TYR A 23 -2.91 8.72 2.98
C TYR A 23 -1.48 8.31 2.60
N PHE A 24 -1.12 7.04 2.80
CA PHE A 24 0.26 6.55 2.65
C PHE A 24 0.38 5.31 1.75
N GLY A 25 -0.57 4.37 1.83
CA GLY A 25 -0.66 3.23 0.91
C GLY A 25 0.40 2.13 1.04
N ALA A 26 1.54 2.36 1.70
CA ALA A 26 2.62 1.38 1.78
C ALA A 26 2.21 0.13 2.58
N SER A 27 2.39 -1.06 2.01
CA SER A 27 1.97 -2.35 2.63
C SER A 27 0.47 -2.49 2.95
N ALA A 28 -0.37 -1.51 2.59
CA ALA A 28 -1.80 -1.50 2.92
C ALA A 28 -2.55 -2.69 2.30
N GLY A 29 -2.16 -3.09 1.09
CA GLY A 29 -2.70 -4.27 0.43
C GLY A 29 -2.40 -5.59 1.14
N ILE A 30 -1.27 -5.68 1.87
CA ILE A 30 -0.93 -6.88 2.66
C ILE A 30 -1.80 -6.92 3.92
N ILE A 31 -1.97 -5.77 4.59
CA ILE A 31 -2.84 -5.65 5.76
C ILE A 31 -4.28 -6.00 5.39
N LEU A 32 -4.79 -5.44 4.29
CA LEU A 32 -6.14 -5.76 3.81
C LEU A 32 -6.27 -7.24 3.45
N LEU A 33 -5.29 -7.82 2.76
CA LEU A 33 -5.30 -9.24 2.43
C LEU A 33 -5.30 -10.12 3.68
N ALA A 34 -4.53 -9.78 4.71
CA ALA A 34 -4.51 -10.49 5.98
C ALA A 34 -5.89 -10.44 6.68
N ILE A 35 -6.52 -9.27 6.74
CA ILE A 35 -7.88 -9.13 7.27
C ILE A 35 -8.86 -9.99 6.47
N LEU A 36 -8.82 -9.93 5.14
CA LEU A 36 -9.72 -10.70 4.28
C LEU A 36 -9.49 -12.21 4.43
N SER A 37 -8.24 -12.66 4.48
CA SER A 37 -7.90 -14.08 4.66
C SER A 37 -8.36 -14.67 6.00
N VAL A 38 -8.47 -13.85 7.05
CA VAL A 38 -8.95 -14.30 8.37
C VAL A 38 -10.47 -14.16 8.50
N THR A 39 -11.09 -13.23 7.77
CA THR A 39 -12.51 -12.87 7.97
C THR A 39 -13.45 -13.34 6.87
N LEU A 40 -12.95 -13.68 5.68
CA LEU A 40 -13.72 -14.29 4.61
C LEU A 40 -13.34 -15.76 4.50
N ASP A 41 -14.36 -16.61 4.46
CA ASP A 41 -14.21 -18.03 4.13
C ASP A 41 -14.17 -18.18 2.60
N GLN A 42 -13.06 -17.74 2.00
CA GLN A 42 -12.85 -17.71 0.56
C GLN A 42 -11.42 -18.15 0.23
N THR A 43 -11.22 -18.63 -0.99
CA THR A 43 -9.88 -18.99 -1.45
C THR A 43 -8.96 -17.76 -1.47
N PHE A 44 -7.66 -17.98 -1.29
CA PHE A 44 -6.65 -16.91 -1.34
C PHE A 44 -6.76 -16.06 -2.62
N THR A 45 -7.04 -16.71 -3.76
CA THR A 45 -7.22 -16.04 -5.05
C THR A 45 -8.38 -15.05 -5.03
N VAL A 46 -9.53 -15.45 -4.45
CA VAL A 46 -10.71 -14.58 -4.32
C VAL A 46 -10.42 -13.42 -3.37
N SER A 47 -9.85 -13.69 -2.20
CA SER A 47 -9.46 -12.64 -1.24
C SER A 47 -8.45 -11.64 -1.83
N ASN A 48 -7.51 -12.12 -2.65
CA ASN A 48 -6.56 -11.25 -3.35
C ASN A 48 -7.23 -10.42 -4.46
N ALA A 49 -8.21 -10.98 -5.16
CA ALA A 49 -9.00 -10.23 -6.14
C ALA A 49 -9.82 -9.12 -5.48
N ILE A 50 -10.50 -9.44 -4.37
CA ILE A 50 -11.24 -8.47 -3.54
C ILE A 50 -10.30 -7.38 -3.07
N LYS A 51 -9.14 -7.74 -2.50
CA LYS A 51 -8.12 -6.78 -2.07
C LYS A 51 -7.72 -5.83 -3.20
N ASN A 52 -7.39 -6.36 -4.38
CA ASN A 52 -6.96 -5.54 -5.52
C ASN A 52 -8.06 -4.56 -5.96
N PHE A 53 -9.30 -5.04 -6.07
CA PHE A 53 -10.44 -4.19 -6.44
C PHE A 53 -10.72 -3.11 -5.38
N THR A 54 -10.74 -3.48 -4.10
CA THR A 54 -10.91 -2.53 -3.00
C THR A 54 -9.80 -1.47 -2.99
N THR A 55 -8.54 -1.87 -3.16
CA THR A 55 -7.42 -0.91 -3.24
C THR A 55 -7.53 -0.02 -4.47
N PHE A 56 -7.97 -0.53 -5.62
CA PHE A 56 -8.16 0.26 -6.82
C PHE A 56 -9.22 1.35 -6.62
N VAL A 57 -10.39 0.98 -6.10
CA VAL A 57 -11.48 1.92 -5.79
C VAL A 57 -11.03 2.95 -4.77
N ALA A 58 -10.37 2.54 -3.69
CA ALA A 58 -9.85 3.46 -2.68
C ALA A 58 -8.84 4.48 -3.27
N ASN A 59 -7.92 4.01 -4.13
CA ASN A 59 -6.97 4.90 -4.80
C ASN A 59 -7.65 5.88 -5.76
N ILE A 60 -8.72 5.49 -6.46
CA ILE A 60 -9.50 6.43 -7.29
C ILE A 60 -10.08 7.54 -6.42
N PHE A 61 -10.69 7.21 -5.29
CA PHE A 61 -11.21 8.21 -4.37
C PHE A 61 -10.10 9.14 -3.87
N SER A 62 -8.94 8.60 -3.51
CA SER A 62 -7.79 9.41 -3.11
C SER A 62 -7.31 10.34 -4.22
N ILE A 63 -7.22 9.87 -5.47
CA ILE A 63 -6.87 10.70 -6.62
C ILE A 63 -7.87 11.84 -6.79
N VAL A 64 -9.18 11.56 -6.72
CA VAL A 64 -10.22 12.60 -6.85
C VAL A 64 -10.12 13.62 -5.72
N ILE A 65 -10.00 13.16 -4.47
CA ILE A 65 -9.90 14.05 -3.30
C ILE A 65 -8.65 14.92 -3.42
N TYR A 66 -7.48 14.34 -3.69
CA TYR A 66 -6.24 15.10 -3.79
C TYR A 66 -6.24 16.07 -4.98
N ALA A 67 -6.80 15.67 -6.12
CA ALA A 67 -6.92 16.54 -7.29
C ALA A 67 -7.77 17.80 -7.02
N LEU A 68 -8.77 17.68 -6.13
CA LEU A 68 -9.67 18.79 -5.78
C LEU A 68 -9.20 19.61 -4.57
N THR A 69 -8.48 19.00 -3.63
CA THR A 69 -8.16 19.63 -2.33
C THR A 69 -6.72 20.12 -2.22
N THR A 70 -5.81 19.65 -3.08
CA THR A 70 -4.38 19.95 -2.98
C THR A 70 -3.81 20.50 -4.28
N LYS A 71 -2.68 21.19 -4.19
CA LYS A 71 -1.95 21.69 -5.36
C LYS A 71 -1.27 20.52 -6.08
N VAL A 72 -1.82 20.13 -7.23
CA VAL A 72 -1.24 19.10 -8.09
C VAL A 72 -0.29 19.72 -9.10
N TYR A 73 0.96 19.24 -9.12
CA TYR A 73 1.93 19.56 -10.17
C TYR A 73 1.66 18.67 -11.39
N TRP A 74 0.77 19.11 -12.28
CA TRP A 74 0.33 18.34 -13.45
C TRP A 74 1.48 17.90 -14.38
N SER A 75 2.55 18.69 -14.45
CA SER A 75 3.77 18.33 -15.20
C SER A 75 4.44 17.06 -14.67
N MET A 76 4.27 16.74 -13.39
CA MET A 76 4.85 15.54 -12.75
C MET A 76 3.93 14.32 -12.86
N VAL A 77 2.66 14.48 -13.23
CA VAL A 77 1.70 13.37 -13.28
C VAL A 77 2.14 12.31 -14.29
N LEU A 78 2.57 12.71 -15.50
CA LEU A 78 2.98 11.77 -16.54
C LEU A 78 4.29 11.05 -16.18
N PRO A 79 5.40 11.73 -15.80
CA PRO A 79 6.61 11.05 -15.35
C PRO A 79 6.39 10.07 -14.19
N LEU A 80 5.63 10.49 -13.17
CA LEU A 80 5.32 9.64 -12.02
C LEU A 80 4.42 8.46 -12.41
N GLY A 81 3.43 8.69 -13.29
CA GLY A 81 2.56 7.64 -13.81
C GLY A 81 3.33 6.58 -14.61
N VAL A 82 4.26 7.00 -15.48
CA VAL A 82 5.14 6.07 -16.21
C VAL A 82 6.00 5.26 -15.22
N GLY A 83 6.59 5.91 -14.23
CA GLY A 83 7.35 5.23 -13.17
C GLY A 83 6.50 4.23 -12.38
N LEU A 84 5.26 4.58 -12.05
CA LEU A 84 4.30 3.70 -11.38
C LEU A 84 4.04 2.43 -12.21
N PHE A 85 3.75 2.57 -13.51
CA PHE A 85 3.48 1.40 -14.36
C PHE A 85 4.71 0.52 -14.55
N ILE A 86 5.88 1.12 -14.78
CA ILE A 86 7.14 0.38 -14.92
C ILE A 86 7.45 -0.37 -13.62
N GLY A 87 7.39 0.32 -12.47
CA GLY A 87 7.65 -0.28 -11.17
C GLY A 87 6.63 -1.35 -10.79
N GLY A 88 5.35 -1.12 -11.06
CA GLY A 88 4.27 -2.08 -10.79
C GLY A 88 4.37 -3.35 -11.63
N TYR A 89 4.86 -3.25 -12.87
CA TYR A 89 5.10 -4.39 -13.74
C TYR A 89 6.41 -5.12 -13.41
N ALA A 90 7.50 -4.38 -13.27
CA ALA A 90 8.84 -4.95 -13.04
C ALA A 90 9.00 -5.51 -11.62
N GLY A 91 8.37 -4.92 -10.60
CA GLY A 91 8.52 -5.31 -9.20
C GLY A 91 8.24 -6.80 -8.94
N PRO A 92 7.06 -7.33 -9.31
CA PRO A 92 6.75 -8.75 -9.15
C PRO A 92 7.70 -9.67 -9.92
N ILE A 93 8.19 -9.25 -11.08
CA ILE A 93 9.15 -10.01 -11.87
C ILE A 93 10.47 -10.08 -11.09
N VAL A 94 11.01 -8.95 -10.65
CA VAL A 94 12.27 -8.91 -9.90
C VAL A 94 12.19 -9.72 -8.61
N VAL A 95 11.13 -9.54 -7.81
CA VAL A 95 10.96 -10.23 -6.52
C VAL A 95 10.87 -11.75 -6.68
N ARG A 96 10.40 -12.27 -7.82
CA ARG A 96 10.38 -13.72 -8.11
C ARG A 96 11.75 -14.31 -8.42
N HIS A 97 12.72 -13.50 -8.86
CA HIS A 97 14.05 -13.98 -9.29
C HIS A 97 15.16 -13.65 -8.28
N VAL A 98 14.94 -12.72 -7.36
CA VAL A 98 15.93 -12.30 -6.37
C VAL A 98 15.82 -13.16 -5.10
N SER A 99 16.97 -13.49 -4.49
CA SER A 99 16.96 -14.20 -3.21
C SER A 99 16.28 -13.39 -2.10
N VAL A 100 15.43 -14.05 -1.31
CA VAL A 100 14.68 -13.39 -0.21
C VAL A 100 15.60 -12.69 0.78
N LYS A 101 16.74 -13.31 1.13
CA LYS A 101 17.73 -12.74 2.05
C LYS A 101 18.33 -11.45 1.52
N LEU A 102 18.62 -11.38 0.22
CA LEU A 102 19.16 -10.17 -0.39
C LEU A 102 18.11 -9.05 -0.37
N LEU A 103 16.86 -9.36 -0.77
CA LEU A 103 15.77 -8.40 -0.76
C LEU A 103 15.56 -7.79 0.63
N GLN A 104 15.52 -8.63 1.68
CA GLN A 104 15.39 -8.19 3.06
C GLN A 104 16.55 -7.27 3.49
N ARG A 105 17.80 -7.64 3.18
CA ARG A 105 18.97 -6.82 3.52
C ARG A 105 18.92 -5.46 2.85
N VAL A 106 18.63 -5.43 1.54
CA VAL A 106 18.54 -4.18 0.77
C VAL A 106 17.45 -3.27 1.33
N ILE A 107 16.26 -3.81 1.61
CA ILE A 107 15.17 -3.04 2.20
C ILE A 107 15.55 -2.52 3.59
N ALA A 108 16.18 -3.35 4.43
CA ALA A 108 16.60 -2.95 5.77
C ALA A 108 17.63 -1.80 5.72
N PHE A 109 18.70 -1.94 4.93
CA PHE A 109 19.70 -0.88 4.77
C PHE A 109 19.10 0.39 4.18
N GLY A 110 18.20 0.27 3.20
CA GLY A 110 17.49 1.42 2.64
C GLY A 110 16.63 2.15 3.67
N ALA A 111 15.92 1.40 4.52
CA ALA A 111 15.10 1.97 5.59
C ALA A 111 15.95 2.70 6.64
N PHE A 112 17.05 2.10 7.11
CA PHE A 112 17.96 2.76 8.05
C PHE A 112 18.67 3.97 7.44
N GLY A 113 19.05 3.88 6.16
CA GLY A 113 19.64 5.00 5.43
C GLY A 113 18.67 6.19 5.32
N LEU A 114 17.42 5.94 4.95
CA LEU A 114 16.40 6.98 4.87
C LEU A 114 16.09 7.58 6.25
N ALA A 115 16.04 6.75 7.29
CA ALA A 115 15.87 7.22 8.67
C ALA A 115 17.02 8.13 9.12
N ALA A 116 18.26 7.75 8.83
CA ALA A 116 19.43 8.58 9.14
C ALA A 116 19.44 9.89 8.35
N TYR A 117 19.04 9.85 7.07
CA TYR A 117 18.92 11.05 6.24
C TYR A 117 17.90 12.03 6.82
N PHE A 118 16.69 11.58 7.15
CA PHE A 118 15.67 12.44 7.74
C PHE A 118 16.05 12.92 9.14
N PHE A 119 16.78 12.12 9.92
CA PHE A 119 17.34 12.58 11.18
C PHE A 119 18.33 13.73 10.97
N TYR A 120 19.23 13.60 10.00
CA TYR A 120 20.17 14.67 9.70
C TYR A 120 19.45 15.95 9.24
N ASP A 121 18.53 15.84 8.28
CA ASP A 121 17.78 16.97 7.73
C ASP A 121 16.88 17.66 8.77
N ALA A 122 16.39 16.94 9.78
CA ALA A 122 15.54 17.51 10.83
C ALA A 122 16.29 18.22 11.96
N TYR A 123 17.53 17.81 12.27
CA TYR A 123 18.27 18.32 13.44
C TYR A 123 19.50 19.17 13.10
N PHE A 124 20.10 18.99 11.92
CA PHE A 124 21.37 19.62 11.56
C PHE A 124 21.30 20.55 10.36
N LYS A 125 20.14 20.62 9.68
CA LYS A 125 19.89 21.52 8.56
C LYS A 125 18.71 22.43 8.90
#